data_AF-A0A1V2CDZ3-F1
#
_entry.id   AF-A0A1V2CDZ3-F1
#
_cell.length_a   1.000
_cell.length_b   1.000
_cell.length_c   1.000
_cell.angle_alpha   90.00
_cell.angle_beta   90.00
_cell.angle_gamma   90.00
#
_symmetry.space_group_name_H-M   'P 1'
#
loop_
_entity.id
_entity.type
_entity.pdbx_description
1 polymer ?
#
loop_
_entity_poly.entity_id
_entity_poly.type
_entity_poly.pdbx_seq_one_letter_code
_entity_poly.pdbx_strand_id
1 'polypeptide(L)'
;MLVLISCKKEKKIVEKSAKDNYEISIVFPDTVFINKPYNGKINYKNSLDTITTTLDDIHKARFIEYAFIKTQTINYSDKYLKKIVTDTFVTRNNREIPLYNIRFNHLGLNYIDGIITDKVMIEIGEEDEKGNILTRIITDEFRFTKKVFVINNRTKK
;
A
#
# COMPACT_ATOMS: atom_id res chain seq x y z
N MET A 1 -30.79 -18.45 34.04
CA MET A 1 -30.67 -18.11 32.61
C MET A 1 -29.25 -17.60 32.40
N LEU A 2 -28.31 -18.46 31.97
CA LEU A 2 -26.92 -18.06 31.71
C LEU A 2 -26.80 -17.57 30.26
N VAL A 3 -26.49 -16.29 30.09
CA VAL A 3 -26.14 -15.73 28.77
C VAL A 3 -24.62 -15.79 28.65
N LEU A 4 -24.12 -16.76 27.88
CA LEU A 4 -22.72 -16.83 27.50
C LEU A 4 -22.48 -15.86 26.35
N ILE A 5 -22.03 -14.64 26.67
CA ILE A 5 -21.56 -13.68 25.68
C ILE A 5 -20.16 -14.13 25.25
N SER A 6 -20.10 -14.86 24.13
CA SER A 6 -18.85 -15.17 23.45
C SER A 6 -18.36 -13.93 22.71
N CYS A 7 -17.51 -13.13 23.37
CA CYS A 7 -16.70 -12.12 22.70
C CYS A 7 -15.69 -12.83 21.79
N LYS A 8 -16.02 -12.98 20.49
CA LYS A 8 -15.01 -13.24 19.47
C LYS A 8 -14.06 -12.04 19.43
N LYS A 9 -12.91 -12.16 20.10
CA LYS A 9 -11.76 -11.30 19.81
C LYS A 9 -11.44 -11.49 18.33
N GLU A 10 -11.70 -10.49 17.51
CA GLU A 10 -11.17 -10.44 16.15
C GLU A 10 -9.66 -10.59 16.25
N LYS A 11 -9.13 -11.70 15.72
CA LYS A 11 -7.70 -11.81 15.46
C LYS A 11 -7.36 -10.66 14.53
N LYS A 12 -6.58 -9.69 15.01
CA LYS A 12 -5.79 -8.81 14.14
C LYS A 12 -4.98 -9.75 13.23
N ILE A 13 -5.45 -9.93 12.00
CA ILE A 13 -4.62 -10.47 10.93
C ILE A 13 -3.65 -9.34 10.59
N VAL A 14 -2.62 -9.21 11.41
CA VAL A 14 -1.32 -8.81 10.91
C VAL A 14 -0.60 -10.14 10.75
N GLU A 15 -0.67 -10.72 9.55
CA GLU A 15 0.26 -11.77 9.17
C GLU A 15 1.65 -11.12 9.12
N LYS A 16 2.29 -11.01 10.29
CA LYS A 16 3.74 -10.97 10.37
C LYS A 16 4.17 -12.41 10.12
N SER A 17 4.44 -12.76 8.87
CA SER A 17 5.30 -13.90 8.64
C SER A 17 6.71 -13.46 9.07
N ALA A 18 7.37 -14.25 9.91
CA ALA A 18 8.74 -13.97 10.37
C ALA A 18 9.80 -14.10 9.24
N LYS A 19 9.37 -14.09 7.97
CA LYS A 19 10.17 -14.18 6.74
C LYS A 19 10.20 -12.89 5.92
N ASP A 20 9.43 -11.88 6.32
CA ASP A 20 9.22 -10.70 5.51
C ASP A 20 10.21 -9.59 5.91
N ASN A 21 11.16 -9.28 5.01
CA ASN A 21 12.15 -8.21 5.17
C ASN A 21 11.52 -6.79 5.07
N TYR A 22 10.26 -6.63 5.49
CA TYR A 22 9.51 -5.40 5.36
C TYR A 22 8.58 -5.14 6.54
N GLU A 23 8.30 -3.85 6.77
CA GLU A 23 7.31 -3.37 7.72
C GLU A 23 6.35 -2.43 7.00
N ILE A 24 5.07 -2.81 6.95
CA ILE A 24 4.01 -2.00 6.34
C ILE A 24 2.93 -1.76 7.40
N SER A 25 2.56 -0.50 7.60
CA SER A 25 1.42 -0.11 8.43
C SER A 25 0.64 1.01 7.77
N ILE A 26 -0.65 1.14 8.09
CA ILE A 26 -1.50 2.20 7.54
C ILE A 26 -2.16 3.00 8.66
N VAL A 27 -2.10 4.31 8.52
CA VAL A 27 -2.86 5.28 9.31
C VAL A 27 -4.03 5.74 8.45
N PHE A 28 -5.17 5.06 8.59
CA PHE A 28 -6.41 5.36 7.90
C PHE A 28 -7.59 4.89 8.76
N PRO A 29 -8.71 5.62 8.83
CA PRO A 29 -9.85 5.26 9.66
C PRO A 29 -10.44 3.89 9.32
N ASP A 30 -10.80 3.13 10.35
CA ASP A 30 -11.47 1.83 10.20
C ASP A 30 -12.94 1.97 9.78
N THR A 31 -13.56 3.11 10.09
CA THR A 31 -14.95 3.41 9.75
C THR A 31 -15.06 4.79 9.12
N VAL A 32 -15.80 4.89 8.02
CA VAL A 32 -15.93 6.11 7.21
C VAL A 32 -17.39 6.32 6.78
N PHE A 33 -17.75 7.55 6.46
CA PHE A 33 -19.03 7.90 5.88
C PHE A 33 -18.98 7.76 4.36
N ILE A 34 -20.06 7.23 3.79
CA ILE A 34 -20.24 7.14 2.34
C ILE A 34 -20.05 8.50 1.66
N ASN A 35 -19.32 8.51 0.54
CA ASN A 35 -18.98 9.65 -0.30
C ASN A 35 -18.23 10.82 0.38
N LYS A 36 -17.78 10.65 1.63
CA LYS A 36 -16.90 11.63 2.29
C LYS A 36 -15.44 11.33 1.96
N PRO A 37 -14.60 12.36 1.72
CA PRO A 37 -13.18 12.19 1.49
C PRO A 37 -12.45 11.93 2.80
N TYR A 38 -11.51 11.01 2.78
CA TYR A 38 -10.62 10.70 3.89
C TYR A 38 -9.17 10.70 3.41
N ASN A 39 -8.30 11.19 4.28
CA ASN A 39 -6.86 11.16 4.09
C ASN A 39 -6.23 10.15 5.05
N GLY A 40 -5.06 9.68 4.69
CA GLY A 40 -4.26 8.80 5.52
C GLY A 40 -2.86 8.67 4.94
N LYS A 41 -2.16 7.62 5.40
CA LYS A 41 -0.83 7.30 4.91
C LYS A 41 -0.48 5.85 5.17
N ILE A 42 0.40 5.32 4.35
CA ILE A 42 1.07 4.04 4.55
C ILE A 42 2.49 4.34 5.02
N ASN A 43 2.85 3.84 6.20
CA ASN A 43 4.25 3.81 6.62
C ASN A 43 4.88 2.52 6.13
N TYR A 44 6.08 2.65 5.57
CA TYR A 44 6.73 1.62 4.79
C TYR A 44 8.22 1.53 5.12
N LYS A 45 8.75 0.30 5.14
CA LYS A 45 10.16 -0.03 5.31
C LYS A 45 10.43 -1.39 4.68
N ASN A 46 11.55 -1.56 4.00
CA ASN A 46 12.02 -2.86 3.52
C ASN A 46 13.56 -2.95 3.49
N SER A 47 14.08 -4.08 3.02
CA SER A 47 15.51 -4.31 2.81
C SER A 47 16.17 -3.36 1.82
N LEU A 48 15.45 -2.78 0.85
CA LEU A 48 16.04 -1.84 -0.12
C LEU A 48 16.55 -0.54 0.53
N ASP A 49 16.14 -0.26 1.77
CA ASP A 49 16.73 0.80 2.59
C ASP A 49 18.23 0.63 2.85
N THR A 50 18.75 -0.60 2.80
CA THR A 50 20.20 -0.83 2.96
C THR A 50 20.99 -0.40 1.73
N ILE A 51 20.32 -0.21 0.58
CA ILE A 51 20.94 0.27 -0.66
C ILE A 51 20.91 1.79 -0.70
N THR A 52 19.73 2.38 -0.45
CA THR A 52 19.54 3.83 -0.37
C THR A 52 18.27 4.18 0.38
N THR A 53 18.30 5.27 1.14
CA THR A 53 17.13 5.92 1.75
C THR A 53 16.73 7.21 1.03
N THR A 54 17.50 7.61 0.02
CA THR A 54 17.30 8.83 -0.76
C THR A 54 16.54 8.48 -2.04
N LEU A 55 15.56 9.30 -2.43
CA LEU A 55 14.76 9.06 -3.63
C LEU A 55 15.45 9.59 -4.90
N ASP A 56 16.27 10.63 -4.74
CA ASP A 56 16.88 11.46 -5.78
C ASP A 56 18.42 11.35 -5.83
N ASP A 57 18.98 10.23 -5.34
CA ASP A 57 20.40 9.94 -5.54
C ASP A 57 20.66 9.69 -7.04
N ILE A 58 21.57 10.48 -7.61
CA ILE A 58 21.91 10.45 -9.05
C ILE A 58 22.39 9.07 -9.50
N HIS A 59 23.12 8.35 -8.63
CA HIS A 59 23.65 7.01 -8.94
C HIS A 59 22.74 5.88 -8.45
N LYS A 60 21.76 6.20 -7.59
CA LYS A 60 20.89 5.24 -6.90
C LYS A 60 19.44 5.73 -6.79
N ALA A 61 18.80 6.01 -7.92
CA ALA A 61 17.42 6.49 -7.93
C ALA A 61 16.46 5.44 -7.33
N ARG A 62 15.54 5.88 -6.48
CA ARG A 62 14.56 4.99 -5.84
C ARG A 62 13.14 5.47 -6.07
N PHE A 63 12.29 4.54 -6.51
CA PHE A 63 10.89 4.79 -6.83
C PHE A 63 9.99 3.88 -6.01
N ILE A 64 9.10 4.48 -5.22
CA ILE A 64 8.14 3.74 -4.39
C ILE A 64 6.74 4.24 -4.70
N GLU A 65 5.86 3.32 -5.07
CA GLU A 65 4.47 3.59 -5.42
C GLU A 65 3.51 2.57 -4.81
N TYR A 66 2.27 2.98 -4.55
CA TYR A 66 1.17 2.11 -4.16
C TYR A 66 0.05 2.22 -5.19
N ALA A 67 -0.09 1.20 -6.03
CA ALA A 67 -1.17 1.09 -7.00
C ALA A 67 -2.32 0.27 -6.41
N PHE A 68 -3.54 0.81 -6.40
CA PHE A 68 -4.63 0.25 -5.61
C PHE A 68 -6.02 0.38 -6.27
N ILE A 69 -6.97 -0.36 -5.68
CA ILE A 69 -8.40 -0.26 -5.93
C ILE A 69 -9.17 -0.12 -4.62
N LYS A 70 -10.41 0.35 -4.76
CA LYS A 70 -11.43 0.22 -3.72
C LYS A 70 -12.44 -0.85 -4.15
N THR A 71 -12.68 -1.83 -3.30
CA THR A 71 -13.47 -3.02 -3.65
C THR A 71 -14.23 -3.57 -2.45
N GLN A 72 -15.25 -4.40 -2.68
CA GLN A 72 -15.92 -5.17 -1.63
C GLN A 72 -15.44 -6.63 -1.55
N THR A 73 -14.54 -7.05 -2.46
CA THR A 73 -13.94 -8.39 -2.49
C THR A 73 -12.44 -8.33 -2.76
N ILE A 74 -11.70 -9.29 -2.20
CA ILE A 74 -10.25 -9.46 -2.41
C ILE A 74 -9.90 -10.85 -2.96
N ASN A 75 -10.91 -11.64 -3.33
CA ASN A 75 -10.72 -13.01 -3.83
C ASN A 75 -10.29 -13.00 -5.31
N TYR A 76 -9.05 -12.60 -5.54
CA TYR A 76 -8.39 -12.62 -6.84
C TYR A 76 -6.87 -12.65 -6.68
N SER A 77 -6.19 -13.04 -7.75
CA SER A 77 -4.73 -13.08 -7.81
C SER A 77 -4.10 -11.68 -7.91
N ASP A 78 -2.83 -11.58 -7.51
CA ASP A 78 -2.04 -10.34 -7.65
C ASP A 78 -1.87 -9.94 -9.12
N LYS A 79 -1.76 -10.93 -10.03
CA LYS A 79 -1.75 -10.69 -11.48
C LYS A 79 -3.04 -10.01 -11.97
N TYR A 80 -4.18 -10.38 -11.39
CA TYR A 80 -5.44 -9.73 -11.72
C TYR A 80 -5.53 -8.34 -11.09
N LEU A 81 -5.14 -8.20 -9.81
CA LEU A 81 -5.09 -6.92 -9.11
C LEU A 81 -4.31 -5.88 -9.93
N LYS A 82 -3.09 -6.21 -10.38
CA LYS A 82 -2.26 -5.35 -11.22
C LYS A 82 -2.90 -4.89 -12.53
N LYS A 83 -3.91 -5.61 -13.05
CA LYS A 83 -4.66 -5.22 -14.26
C LYS A 83 -5.81 -4.26 -13.97
N ILE A 84 -6.32 -4.26 -12.74
CA ILE A 84 -7.53 -3.52 -12.37
C ILE A 84 -7.26 -2.34 -11.44
N VAL A 85 -6.01 -2.15 -10.97
CA VAL A 85 -5.61 -0.93 -10.24
C VAL A 85 -6.06 0.31 -11.01
N THR A 86 -6.73 1.20 -10.29
CA THR A 86 -7.35 2.39 -10.90
C THR A 86 -6.63 3.68 -10.51
N ASP A 87 -5.83 3.63 -9.45
CA ASP A 87 -5.23 4.81 -8.84
C ASP A 87 -3.88 4.43 -8.23
N THR A 88 -2.98 5.41 -8.15
CA THR A 88 -1.61 5.24 -7.69
C THR A 88 -1.16 6.43 -6.88
N PHE A 89 -0.60 6.19 -5.70
CA PHE A 89 0.13 7.20 -4.95
C PHE A 89 1.62 6.92 -4.98
N VAL A 90 2.41 7.97 -5.20
CA VAL A 90 3.87 7.93 -5.12
C VAL A 90 4.31 8.45 -3.76
N THR A 91 5.38 7.89 -3.25
CA THR A 91 5.93 8.23 -1.95
C THR A 91 6.38 9.69 -1.84
N ARG A 92 6.34 10.26 -0.64
CA ARG A 92 6.90 11.60 -0.34
C ARG A 92 8.35 11.58 0.14
N ASN A 93 8.72 10.46 0.75
CA ASN A 93 10.05 10.15 1.26
C ASN A 93 10.20 8.62 1.25
N ASN A 94 11.30 8.04 1.70
CA ASN A 94 11.47 6.58 1.70
C ASN A 94 10.62 5.81 2.74
N ARG A 95 9.77 6.50 3.53
CA ARG A 95 9.00 5.93 4.64
C ARG A 95 7.49 6.08 4.52
N GLU A 96 7.00 7.00 3.68
CA GLU A 96 5.62 7.43 3.70
C GLU A 96 5.02 7.55 2.30
N ILE A 97 4.05 6.68 2.01
CA ILE A 97 3.17 6.81 0.86
C ILE A 97 1.88 7.49 1.32
N PRO A 98 1.57 8.70 0.83
CA PRO A 98 0.37 9.40 1.25
C PRO A 98 -0.89 8.80 0.62
N LEU A 99 -2.03 8.93 1.30
CA LEU A 99 -3.34 8.61 0.76
C LEU A 99 -4.21 9.86 0.87
N TYR A 100 -4.62 10.45 -0.26
CA TYR A 100 -5.47 11.64 -0.26
C TYR A 100 -6.83 11.39 -0.91
N ASN A 101 -7.84 12.05 -0.36
CA ASN A 101 -9.16 12.14 -0.98
C ASN A 101 -9.81 10.78 -1.29
N ILE A 102 -9.57 9.77 -0.45
CA ILE A 102 -10.15 8.44 -0.60
C ILE A 102 -11.64 8.53 -0.26
N ARG A 103 -12.49 8.12 -1.21
CA ARG A 103 -13.94 8.10 -1.09
C ARG A 103 -14.49 6.72 -1.39
N PHE A 104 -15.44 6.27 -0.58
CA PHE A 104 -16.17 5.02 -0.77
C PHE A 104 -17.62 5.30 -1.15
N ASN A 105 -18.12 4.60 -2.15
CA ASN A 105 -19.47 4.74 -2.70
C ASN A 105 -20.38 3.54 -2.39
N HIS A 106 -19.88 2.51 -1.70
CA HIS A 106 -20.65 1.33 -1.30
C HIS A 106 -20.68 1.21 0.22
N LEU A 107 -21.87 0.92 0.78
CA LEU A 107 -22.05 0.69 2.22
C LEU A 107 -21.48 -0.67 2.66
N GLY A 108 -21.21 -0.79 3.96
CA GLY A 108 -20.71 -2.01 4.58
C GLY A 108 -19.21 -2.19 4.42
N LEU A 109 -18.75 -3.44 4.37
CA LEU A 109 -17.33 -3.77 4.32
C LEU A 109 -16.74 -3.48 2.93
N ASN A 110 -15.71 -2.64 2.93
CA ASN A 110 -14.91 -2.31 1.76
C ASN A 110 -13.42 -2.55 2.08
N TYR A 111 -12.62 -2.53 1.03
CA TYR A 111 -11.18 -2.69 1.08
C TYR A 111 -10.51 -1.62 0.23
N ILE A 112 -9.38 -1.11 0.71
CA ILE A 112 -8.34 -0.52 -0.11
C ILE A 112 -7.34 -1.67 -0.34
N ASP A 113 -7.27 -2.20 -1.55
CA ASP A 113 -6.38 -3.32 -1.88
C ASP A 113 -5.44 -2.92 -3.00
N GLY A 114 -4.15 -3.23 -2.87
CA GLY A 114 -3.15 -2.75 -3.81
C GLY A 114 -1.79 -3.41 -3.66
N ILE A 115 -0.88 -3.05 -4.55
CA ILE A 115 0.52 -3.48 -4.56
C ILE A 115 1.40 -2.27 -4.29
N ILE A 116 2.27 -2.38 -3.30
CA ILE A 116 3.43 -1.48 -3.15
C ILE A 116 4.54 -2.01 -4.03
N THR A 117 5.05 -1.17 -4.92
CA THR A 117 6.20 -1.47 -5.76
C THR A 117 7.36 -0.56 -5.34
N ASP A 118 8.50 -1.15 -4.99
CA ASP A 118 9.72 -0.43 -4.63
C ASP A 118 10.85 -0.84 -5.58
N LYS A 119 11.40 0.14 -6.29
CA LYS A 119 12.44 -0.05 -7.29
C LYS A 119 13.65 0.80 -6.92
N VAL A 120 14.82 0.16 -6.87
CA VAL A 120 16.11 0.87 -6.82
C VAL A 120 16.85 0.62 -8.12
N MET A 121 17.25 1.71 -8.77
CA MET A 121 18.08 1.71 -9.98
C MET A 121 19.50 2.08 -9.56
N ILE A 122 20.49 1.25 -9.88
CA ILE A 122 21.88 1.41 -9.44
C ILE A 122 22.77 1.48 -10.67
N GLU A 123 23.51 2.57 -10.84
CA GLU A 123 24.56 2.66 -11.85
C GLU A 123 25.70 1.69 -11.50
N ILE A 124 26.15 0.89 -12.48
CA ILE A 124 27.21 -0.12 -12.26
C ILE A 124 28.58 0.31 -12.78
N GLY A 125 28.70 1.53 -13.34
CA GLY A 125 29.96 2.12 -13.80
C GLY A 125 30.53 1.55 -15.10
N GLU A 126 29.84 0.60 -15.72
CA GLU A 126 30.13 0.07 -17.06
C GLU A 126 29.32 0.85 -18.11
N GLU A 127 29.82 0.98 -19.33
CA GLU A 127 29.13 1.65 -20.44
C GLU A 127 28.63 0.63 -21.49
N ASP A 128 27.50 0.92 -22.12
CA ASP A 128 27.03 0.19 -23.30
C ASP A 128 27.83 0.58 -24.56
N GLU A 129 27.57 -0.08 -25.69
CA GLU A 129 28.22 0.22 -26.99
C GLU A 129 28.00 1.65 -27.49
N LYS A 130 27.07 2.41 -26.88
CA LYS A 130 26.73 3.79 -27.21
C LYS A 130 27.27 4.79 -26.18
N GLY A 131 28.03 4.33 -25.18
CA GLY A 131 28.60 5.16 -24.12
C GLY A 131 27.62 5.52 -22.99
N ASN A 132 26.46 4.84 -22.87
CA ASN A 132 25.55 5.07 -21.76
C ASN A 132 25.94 4.21 -20.56
N ILE A 133 25.93 4.79 -19.36
CA ILE A 133 26.18 4.05 -18.11
C ILE A 133 25.09 2.99 -17.91
N LEU A 134 25.51 1.74 -17.73
CA LEU A 134 24.66 0.61 -17.43
C LEU A 134 24.05 0.75 -16.04
N THR A 135 22.79 0.34 -15.93
CA THR A 135 22.00 0.40 -14.69
C THR A 135 21.42 -0.96 -14.35
N ARG A 136 21.55 -1.38 -13.09
CA ARG A 136 20.86 -2.54 -12.53
C ARG A 136 19.59 -2.11 -11.81
N ILE A 137 18.49 -2.80 -12.05
CA ILE A 137 17.22 -2.56 -11.35
C ILE A 137 16.96 -3.70 -10.36
N ILE A 138 16.66 -3.35 -9.11
CA ILE A 138 16.17 -4.28 -8.08
C ILE A 138 14.74 -3.86 -7.75
N THR A 139 13.82 -4.82 -7.69
CA THR A 139 12.39 -4.57 -7.49
C THR A 139 11.84 -5.50 -6.42
N ASP A 140 11.18 -4.91 -5.43
CA ASP A 140 10.34 -5.63 -4.48
C ASP A 140 8.86 -5.22 -4.67
N GLU A 141 7.96 -6.20 -4.53
CA GLU A 141 6.53 -5.97 -4.62
C GLU A 141 5.80 -6.60 -3.43
N PHE A 142 4.87 -5.86 -2.84
CA PHE A 142 4.13 -6.28 -1.65
C PHE A 142 2.64 -6.02 -1.84
N ARG A 143 1.82 -7.06 -1.70
CA ARG A 143 0.36 -6.85 -1.62
C ARG A 143 0.00 -6.34 -0.25
N PHE A 144 -0.77 -5.26 -0.21
CA PHE A 144 -1.23 -4.63 1.01
C PHE A 144 -2.70 -4.25 0.94
N THR A 145 -3.46 -4.73 1.93
CA THR A 145 -4.91 -4.59 2.02
C THR A 145 -5.32 -3.92 3.33
N LYS A 146 -6.18 -2.90 3.25
CA LYS A 146 -6.84 -2.26 4.39
C LYS A 146 -8.35 -2.48 4.33
N LYS A 147 -8.93 -3.07 5.38
CA LYS A 147 -10.38 -3.12 5.61
C LYS A 147 -10.91 -1.76 6.06
N VAL A 148 -12.07 -1.36 5.54
CA VAL A 148 -12.77 -0.12 5.89
C VAL A 148 -14.27 -0.39 5.93
N PHE A 149 -14.94 -0.04 7.03
CA PHE A 149 -16.39 -0.14 7.16
C PHE A 149 -17.07 1.17 6.80
N VAL A 150 -17.99 1.15 5.84
CA VAL A 150 -18.63 2.35 5.30
C VAL A 150 -20.07 2.45 5.81
N ILE A 151 -20.39 3.57 6.43
CA ILE A 151 -21.70 3.83 7.03
C ILE A 151 -22.40 5.04 6.40
N ASN A 152 -23.72 5.09 6.54
CA ASN A 152 -24.51 6.25 6.13
C ASN A 152 -24.20 7.46 7.00
N ASN A 153 -24.20 8.63 6.36
CA ASN A 153 -24.20 9.88 7.10
C ASN A 153 -25.62 10.17 7.62
N ARG A 154 -25.85 9.97 8.92
CA ARG A 154 -27.17 10.14 9.57
C ARG A 154 -27.68 11.59 9.61
N THR A 155 -26.94 12.55 9.05
CA THR A 155 -27.31 13.99 9.06
C THR A 155 -28.11 14.44 7.83
N LYS A 156 -28.50 13.55 6.90
CA LYS A 156 -29.51 13.90 5.88
C LYS A 156 -30.89 13.48 6.38
N LYS A 157 -31.58 14.42 7.03
CA LYS A 157 -33.04 14.46 7.09
C LYS A 157 -33.59 14.86 5.73
#